data_AF-A0A2E9P3Y9-F1
#
_entry.id   AF-A0A2E9P3Y9-F1
#
_cell.length_a   1.000
_cell.length_b   1.000
_cell.length_c   1.000
_cell.angle_alpha   90.00
_cell.angle_beta   90.00
_cell.angle_gamma   90.00
#
_symmetry.space_group_name_H-M   'P 1'
#
loop_
_entity.id
_entity.type
_entity.pdbx_description
1 polymer ?
#
loop_
_entity_poly.entity_id
_entity_poly.type
_entity_poly.pdbx_seq_one_letter_code
_entity_poly.pdbx_strand_id
1 'polypeptide(L)'
;DQDHWDNCIVKPVEECDNPKRSTWTKSEVVSLAQVDFATRVPQVADYVKNRTFEAALLNKYLSYMHDNQASGEQAALEFMVNEEATWSQWVSKDAAARIKKAL
;
A
#
# COMPACT_ATOMS: atom_id res chain seq x y z
N ASP A 1 -18.37 -11.36 -13.14
CA ASP A 1 -18.29 -10.01 -12.54
C ASP A 1 -17.02 -9.26 -12.92
N GLN A 2 -15.82 -9.75 -12.59
CA GLN A 2 -14.58 -9.04 -12.97
C GLN A 2 -14.36 -8.90 -14.48
N ASP A 3 -14.53 -9.97 -15.26
CA ASP A 3 -14.38 -9.90 -16.72
C ASP A 3 -15.36 -8.91 -17.39
N HIS A 4 -16.63 -8.93 -16.98
CA HIS A 4 -17.65 -7.99 -17.48
C HIS A 4 -17.36 -6.55 -17.02
N TRP A 5 -16.81 -6.38 -15.82
CA TRP A 5 -16.36 -5.09 -15.33
C TRP A 5 -15.22 -4.54 -16.20
N ASP A 6 -14.14 -5.32 -16.36
CA ASP A 6 -12.90 -4.91 -17.03
C ASP A 6 -13.06 -4.73 -18.55
N ASN A 7 -13.91 -5.55 -19.18
CA ASN A 7 -14.08 -5.57 -20.64
C ASN A 7 -15.36 -4.88 -21.14
N CYS A 8 -16.22 -4.35 -20.25
CA CYS A 8 -17.44 -3.65 -20.64
C CYS A 8 -17.69 -2.41 -19.77
N ILE A 9 -17.88 -2.57 -18.45
CA ILE A 9 -18.36 -1.47 -17.58
C ILE A 9 -17.37 -0.31 -17.47
N VAL A 10 -16.06 -0.58 -17.49
CA VAL A 10 -15.02 0.47 -17.42
C VAL A 10 -14.62 1.04 -18.78
N LYS A 11 -15.23 0.56 -19.87
CA LYS A 11 -14.94 1.00 -21.25
C LYS A 11 -15.88 2.14 -21.67
N PRO A 12 -15.54 2.89 -22.72
CA PRO A 12 -16.48 3.82 -23.36
C PRO A 12 -17.80 3.12 -23.72
N VAL A 13 -18.90 3.87 -23.76
CA VAL A 13 -20.24 3.29 -23.97
C VAL A 13 -20.37 2.59 -25.33
N GLU A 14 -19.61 3.06 -26.32
CA GLU A 14 -19.53 2.50 -27.67
C GLU A 14 -18.84 1.13 -27.73
N GLU A 15 -18.11 0.76 -26.67
CA GLU A 15 -17.39 -0.52 -26.54
C GLU A 15 -18.13 -1.53 -25.61
N CYS A 16 -19.32 -1.18 -25.10
CA CYS A 16 -20.11 -2.00 -24.18
C CYS A 16 -21.58 -2.12 -24.63
N ASP A 17 -21.82 -2.88 -25.70
CA ASP A 17 -23.14 -3.05 -26.33
C ASP A 17 -24.23 -3.63 -25.41
N ASN A 18 -23.85 -4.36 -24.35
CA ASN A 18 -24.80 -5.01 -23.45
C ASN A 18 -24.33 -4.96 -21.98
N PRO A 19 -24.49 -3.81 -21.30
CA PRO A 19 -24.09 -3.68 -19.91
C PRO A 19 -24.95 -4.58 -19.02
N LYS A 20 -24.29 -5.38 -18.20
CA LYS A 20 -24.91 -6.24 -17.18
C LYS A 20 -24.61 -5.69 -15.80
N ARG A 21 -25.51 -5.94 -14.86
CA ARG A 21 -25.26 -5.66 -13.44
C ARG A 21 -23.94 -6.28 -13.02
N SER A 22 -23.04 -5.46 -12.48
CA SER A 22 -21.71 -5.88 -12.05
C SER A 22 -21.39 -5.26 -10.69
N THR A 23 -20.58 -5.94 -9.90
CA THR A 23 -20.00 -5.40 -8.67
C THR A 23 -18.67 -4.73 -8.98
N TRP A 24 -18.23 -3.83 -8.10
CA TRP A 24 -16.84 -3.35 -8.12
C TRP A 24 -15.88 -4.53 -8.03
N THR A 25 -14.79 -4.45 -8.80
CA THR A 25 -13.68 -5.40 -8.69
C THR A 25 -12.86 -5.12 -7.44
N LYS A 26 -12.11 -6.13 -6.99
CA LYS A 26 -11.17 -5.94 -5.88
C LYS A 26 -10.11 -4.94 -6.31
N SER A 27 -10.07 -3.79 -5.67
CA SER A 27 -9.04 -2.78 -5.94
C SER A 27 -7.66 -3.31 -5.51
N GLU A 28 -6.67 -3.09 -6.37
CA GLU A 28 -5.28 -3.41 -6.08
C GLU A 28 -4.49 -2.13 -5.91
N VAL A 29 -3.64 -2.09 -4.87
CA VAL A 29 -2.69 -1.01 -4.64
C VAL A 29 -1.30 -1.60 -4.82
N VAL A 30 -0.53 -1.02 -5.73
CA VAL A 30 0.82 -1.50 -6.09
C VAL A 30 1.86 -0.42 -5.85
N SER A 31 3.04 -0.85 -5.41
CA SER A 31 4.23 0.01 -5.39
C SER A 31 4.89 -0.02 -6.77
N LEU A 32 5.04 1.14 -7.40
CA LEU A 32 5.73 1.29 -8.69
C LEU A 32 7.06 2.02 -8.49
N ALA A 33 8.08 1.59 -9.24
CA ALA A 33 9.40 2.21 -9.25
C ALA A 33 10.00 2.18 -10.66
N GLN A 34 10.89 3.14 -10.95
CA GLN A 34 11.66 3.17 -12.19
C GLN A 34 12.65 2.00 -12.24
N VAL A 35 12.83 1.41 -13.43
CA VAL A 35 13.77 0.30 -13.62
C VAL A 35 15.21 0.72 -13.26
N ASP A 36 15.64 1.91 -13.71
CA ASP A 36 16.97 2.44 -13.38
C ASP A 36 17.21 2.56 -11.87
N PHE A 37 16.19 2.97 -11.10
CA PHE A 37 16.28 3.01 -9.64
C PHE A 37 16.53 1.61 -9.06
N ALA A 38 15.76 0.62 -9.53
CA ALA A 38 15.91 -0.75 -9.06
C ALA A 38 17.28 -1.36 -9.41
N THR A 39 17.85 -0.97 -10.56
CA THR A 39 19.19 -1.41 -10.98
C THR A 39 20.30 -0.71 -10.19
N ARG A 40 20.20 0.59 -9.94
CA ARG A 40 21.24 1.36 -9.24
C ARG A 40 21.30 1.07 -7.75
N VAL A 41 20.16 0.86 -7.09
CA VAL A 41 20.07 0.68 -5.63
C VAL A 41 19.20 -0.52 -5.26
N PRO A 42 19.65 -1.75 -5.59
CA PRO A 42 18.83 -2.95 -5.43
C PRO A 42 18.38 -3.17 -3.98
N GLN A 43 19.21 -2.84 -2.99
CA GLN A 43 18.85 -2.98 -1.58
C GLN A 43 17.67 -2.08 -1.14
N VAL A 44 17.55 -0.88 -1.74
CA VAL A 44 16.43 0.02 -1.46
C VAL A 44 15.19 -0.41 -2.25
N ALA A 45 15.38 -0.92 -3.46
CA ALA A 45 14.31 -1.50 -4.24
C ALA A 45 13.70 -2.74 -3.57
N ASP A 46 14.51 -3.56 -2.91
CA ASP A 46 14.04 -4.69 -2.10
C ASP A 46 13.11 -4.24 -0.96
N TYR A 47 13.41 -3.11 -0.30
CA TYR A 47 12.50 -2.53 0.68
C TYR A 47 11.15 -2.15 0.04
N VAL A 48 11.18 -1.46 -1.11
CA VAL A 48 9.94 -1.06 -1.82
C VAL A 48 9.12 -2.28 -2.23
N LYS A 49 9.79 -3.37 -2.61
CA LYS A 49 9.16 -4.65 -2.98
C LYS A 49 8.56 -5.38 -1.79
N ASN A 50 9.21 -5.33 -0.62
CA ASN A 50 8.76 -6.01 0.59
C ASN A 50 7.72 -5.21 1.38
N ARG A 51 7.70 -3.89 1.25
CA ARG A 51 6.77 -3.02 1.98
C ARG A 51 5.36 -3.19 1.45
N THR A 52 4.51 -3.76 2.29
CA THR A 52 3.08 -3.94 2.03
C THR A 52 2.26 -3.45 3.21
N PHE A 53 1.12 -2.84 2.93
CA PHE A 53 0.14 -2.45 3.95
C PHE A 53 -1.12 -3.28 3.75
N GLU A 54 -1.47 -4.10 4.73
CA GLU A 54 -2.76 -4.74 4.77
C GLU A 54 -3.86 -3.69 4.93
N ALA A 55 -4.96 -3.83 4.19
CA ALA A 55 -6.03 -2.81 4.16
C ALA A 55 -6.58 -2.51 5.56
N ALA A 56 -6.73 -3.52 6.41
CA ALA A 56 -7.18 -3.37 7.79
C ALA A 56 -6.19 -2.53 8.63
N LEU A 57 -4.88 -2.73 8.42
CA LEU A 57 -3.84 -1.99 9.09
C LEU A 57 -3.83 -0.52 8.65
N LEU A 58 -3.91 -0.27 7.33
CA LEU A 58 -3.97 1.09 6.82
C LEU A 58 -5.21 1.85 7.32
N ASN A 59 -6.37 1.19 7.33
CA ASN A 59 -7.62 1.78 7.83
C ASN A 59 -7.57 2.12 9.33
N LYS A 60 -6.86 1.32 10.14
CA LYS A 60 -6.60 1.64 11.56
C LYS A 60 -5.91 3.00 11.68
N TYR A 61 -4.88 3.26 10.89
CA TYR A 61 -4.13 4.52 10.95
C TYR A 61 -4.87 5.70 10.32
N LEU A 62 -5.67 5.48 9.27
CA LEU A 62 -6.56 6.50 8.74
C LEU A 62 -7.62 6.93 9.77
N SER A 63 -8.16 5.97 10.53
CA SER A 63 -9.11 6.25 11.62
C SER A 63 -8.42 7.00 12.75
N TYR A 64 -7.22 6.57 13.15
CA TYR A 64 -6.40 7.30 14.13
C TYR A 64 -6.15 8.76 13.71
N MET A 65 -5.79 9.00 12.44
CA MET A 65 -5.60 10.36 11.91
C MET A 65 -6.88 11.19 12.03
N HIS A 66 -8.03 10.61 11.70
CA HIS A 66 -9.31 11.28 11.82
C HIS A 66 -9.66 11.61 13.27
N ASP A 67 -9.65 10.61 14.15
CA ASP A 67 -10.13 10.74 15.54
C ASP A 67 -9.23 11.68 16.36
N ASN A 68 -7.92 11.66 16.09
CA ASN A 68 -6.93 12.47 16.82
C ASN A 68 -6.56 13.76 16.08
N GLN A 69 -7.17 14.05 14.92
CA GLN A 69 -6.78 15.15 14.03
C GLN A 69 -5.26 15.14 13.75
N ALA A 70 -4.69 13.95 13.64
CA ALA A 70 -3.25 13.76 13.52
C ALA A 70 -2.78 13.97 12.07
N SER A 71 -1.61 14.57 11.92
CA SER A 71 -0.94 14.67 10.61
C SER A 71 -0.47 13.30 10.12
N GLY A 72 -0.10 13.22 8.85
CA GLY A 72 0.49 12.00 8.28
C GLY A 72 1.77 11.59 9.01
N GLU A 73 2.59 12.55 9.42
CA GLU A 73 3.83 12.33 10.18
C GLU A 73 3.54 11.77 11.58
N GLN A 74 2.53 12.30 12.26
CA GLN A 74 2.14 11.81 13.59
C GLN A 74 1.62 10.37 13.51
N ALA A 75 0.78 10.06 12.52
CA ALA A 75 0.30 8.70 12.31
C ALA A 75 1.41 7.74 11.85
N ALA A 76 2.38 8.22 11.07
CA ALA A 76 3.55 7.44 10.72
C ALA A 76 4.39 7.10 11.96
N LEU A 77 4.58 8.04 12.88
CA LEU A 77 5.29 7.76 14.14
C LEU A 77 4.52 6.76 15.01
N GLU A 78 3.20 6.95 15.14
CA GLU A 78 2.32 6.00 15.86
C GLU A 78 2.43 4.58 15.25
N PHE A 79 2.46 4.48 13.92
CA PHE A 79 2.67 3.23 13.20
C PHE A 79 4.04 2.61 13.52
N MET A 80 5.11 3.40 13.50
CA MET A 80 6.46 2.90 13.77
C MET A 80 6.60 2.40 15.21
N VAL A 81 5.93 3.03 16.18
CA VAL A 81 5.94 2.61 17.59
C VAL A 81 5.12 1.33 17.80
N ASN A 82 3.96 1.21 17.16
CA ASN A 82 3.00 0.14 17.50
C ASN A 82 3.03 -1.09 16.56
N GLU A 83 3.59 -0.98 15.35
CA GLU A 83 3.54 -2.05 14.33
C GLU A 83 4.91 -2.68 14.05
N GLU A 84 5.76 -2.81 15.07
CA GLU A 84 7.11 -3.39 14.94
C GLU A 84 7.09 -4.74 14.22
N ALA A 85 6.15 -5.61 14.58
CA ALA A 85 6.03 -6.93 13.98
C ALA A 85 5.76 -6.89 12.47
N THR A 86 5.15 -5.81 11.97
CA THR A 86 4.88 -5.60 10.55
C THR A 86 6.07 -4.95 9.87
N TRP A 87 6.49 -3.76 10.30
CA TRP A 87 7.50 -3.00 9.54
C TRP A 87 8.90 -3.62 9.61
N SER A 88 9.20 -4.37 10.68
CA SER A 88 10.49 -5.06 10.80
C SER A 88 10.68 -6.17 9.77
N GLN A 89 9.60 -6.66 9.15
CA GLN A 89 9.66 -7.63 8.05
C GLN A 89 10.10 -7.00 6.72
N TRP A 90 9.99 -5.67 6.59
CA TRP A 90 10.31 -4.96 5.34
C TRP A 90 11.78 -4.59 5.21
N VAL A 91 12.51 -4.61 6.33
CA VAL A 91 13.88 -4.11 6.42
C VAL A 91 14.84 -5.20 6.89
N SER A 92 16.14 -4.97 6.73
CA SER A 92 17.15 -5.88 7.27
C SER A 92 17.16 -5.85 8.80
N LYS A 93 17.70 -6.91 9.43
CA LYS A 93 17.84 -6.97 10.90
C LYS A 93 18.64 -5.80 11.47
N ASP A 94 19.70 -5.37 10.78
CA ASP A 94 20.52 -4.21 11.18
C ASP A 94 19.70 -2.91 11.12
N ALA A 95 18.96 -2.69 10.03
CA ALA A 95 18.08 -1.54 9.89
C ALA A 95 16.98 -1.53 10.96
N ALA A 96 16.35 -2.67 11.24
CA ALA A 96 15.36 -2.79 12.30
C ALA A 96 15.95 -2.41 13.67
N ALA A 97 17.15 -2.90 14.00
CA ALA A 97 17.82 -2.56 15.26
C ALA A 97 18.11 -1.04 15.38
N ARG A 98 18.54 -0.40 14.29
CA ARG A 98 18.79 1.05 14.26
C ARG A 98 17.51 1.86 14.41
N ILE A 99 16.44 1.46 13.74
CA ILE A 99 15.12 2.12 13.82
C ILE A 99 14.61 2.04 15.26
N LYS A 100 14.60 0.86 15.88
CA LYS A 100 14.16 0.70 17.29
C LYS A 100 14.94 1.55 18.28
N LYS A 101 16.23 1.79 18.00
CA LYS A 101 17.07 2.63 18.86
C LYS A 101 16.76 4.13 18.69
N ALA A 102 16.20 4.53 17.55
CA ALA A 102 15.93 5.92 17.20
C ALA A 102 14.49 6.36 17.51
N LEU A 103 13.57 5.39 17.66
CA LEU A 103 12.22 5.58 18.21
C LEU A 103 12.30 5.79 19.73
#